data_AF-A0A920LIG6-F1
#
_entry.id   AF-A0A920LIG6-F1
#
_cell.length_a   1.000
_cell.length_b   1.000
_cell.length_c   1.000
_cell.angle_alpha   90.00
_cell.angle_beta   90.00
_cell.angle_gamma   90.00
#
_symmetry.space_group_name_H-M   'P 1'
#
loop_
_entity.id
_entity.type
_entity.pdbx_description
1 polymer ?
#
loop_
_entity_poly.entity_id
_entity_poly.type
_entity_poly.pdbx_seq_one_letter_code
_entity_poly.pdbx_strand_id
1 'polypeptide(L)' 'MIWFIRDDWKNALENLHSTNNFPEFTGRICPAPCEAACTLNLYEEPVSIKQLNVQLLIRVLMKAGLNLKSLKIKLGKKFQ' A
#
# COMPACT_ATOMS: atom_id res chain seq x y z
N MET A 1 3.99 -6.05 4.59
CA MET A 1 5.23 -5.23 4.64
C MET A 1 6.49 -6.04 4.34
N ILE A 2 6.88 -7.00 5.19
CA ILE A 2 8.17 -7.73 5.07
C ILE A 2 8.33 -8.41 3.71
N TRP A 3 7.30 -9.10 3.23
CA TRP A 3 7.28 -9.76 1.92
C TRP A 3 7.47 -8.79 0.76
N PHE A 4 6.85 -7.60 0.83
CA PHE A 4 7.00 -6.57 -0.20
C PHE A 4 8.43 -6.03 -0.29
N ILE A 5 9.12 -5.88 0.84
CA ILE A 5 10.54 -5.45 0.88
C ILE A 5 11.45 -6.53 0.30
N ARG A 6 11.09 -7.81 0.47
CA ARG A 6 11.79 -8.96 -0.13
C ARG A 6 11.43 -9.21 -1.60
N ASP A 7 10.69 -8.29 -2.22
CA ASP A 7 10.13 -8.40 -3.58
C ASP A 7 9.20 -9.61 -3.82
N ASP A 8 8.73 -10.24 -2.74
CA ASP A 8 7.77 -11.33 -2.76
C ASP A 8 6.34 -10.80 -2.76
N TRP A 9 5.93 -10.32 -3.93
CA TRP A 9 4.62 -9.69 -4.13
C TRP A 9 3.45 -10.67 -3.99
N LYS A 10 3.66 -11.97 -4.20
CA LYS A 10 2.59 -12.99 -4.08
C LYS A 10 2.19 -13.18 -2.63
N ASN A 11 3.16 -13.46 -1.76
CA ASN A 11 2.92 -13.59 -0.33
C ASN A 11 2.48 -12.26 0.30
N ALA A 12 3.00 -11.14 -0.20
CA ALA A 12 2.53 -9.82 0.23
C ALA A 12 1.04 -9.61 -0.09
N LEU A 13 0.61 -9.98 -1.30
CA LEU A 13 -0.77 -9.85 -1.74
C LEU A 13 -1.70 -10.80 -0.98
N GLU A 14 -1.30 -12.06 -0.81
CA GLU A 14 -2.06 -13.05 -0.05
C GLU A 14 -2.26 -12.61 1.41
N ASN A 15 -1.19 -12.13 2.06
CA ASN A 15 -1.30 -11.57 3.41
C ASN A 15 -2.20 -10.34 3.44
N LEU A 16 -2.11 -9.46 2.45
CA LEU A 16 -2.97 -8.28 2.38
C LEU A 16 -4.45 -8.69 2.25
N HIS A 17 -4.74 -9.67 1.40
CA HIS A 17 -6.09 -10.20 1.23
C HIS A 17 -6.60 -11.02 2.41
N SER A 18 -5.72 -11.65 3.20
CA SER A 18 -6.10 -12.47 4.36
C SER A 18 -6.85 -11.67 5.44
N THR A 19 -6.60 -10.36 5.52
CA THR A 19 -7.22 -9.45 6.50
C THR A 19 -8.30 -8.56 5.88
N ASN A 20 -8.38 -8.52 4.55
CA ASN A 20 -9.20 -7.55 3.83
C ASN A 20 -9.52 -8.02 2.42
N ASN A 21 -10.81 -8.18 2.14
CA ASN A 21 -11.27 -8.68 0.85
C ASN A 21 -11.00 -7.72 -0.32
N PHE A 22 -10.94 -6.40 -0.06
CA PHE A 22 -10.85 -5.37 -1.10
C PHE A 22 -9.75 -4.33 -0.82
N PRO A 23 -8.47 -4.72 -0.95
CA PRO A 23 -7.34 -3.83 -0.74
C PRO A 23 -7.30 -2.62 -1.68
N GLU A 24 -7.88 -2.74 -2.89
CA GLU A 24 -7.96 -1.64 -3.87
C GLU A 24 -8.78 -0.45 -3.38
N PHE A 25 -9.90 -0.72 -2.70
CA PHE A 25 -10.79 0.31 -2.20
C PHE A 25 -10.31 0.85 -0.87
N THR A 26 -9.97 -0.07 0.03
CA THR A 26 -9.51 0.27 1.38
C THR A 26 -8.21 1.07 1.37
N GLY A 27 -7.25 0.73 0.50
CA GLY A 27 -6.02 1.52 0.34
C GLY A 27 -6.25 2.97 -0.09
N ARG A 28 -7.39 3.29 -0.73
CA ARG A 28 -7.73 4.65 -1.15
C ARG A 28 -8.51 5.42 -0.08
N ILE A 29 -9.55 4.80 0.46
CA ILE A 29 -10.46 5.46 1.41
C ILE A 29 -9.93 5.50 2.84
N CYS A 30 -8.93 4.67 3.17
CA CYS A 30 -8.40 4.59 4.54
C CYS A 30 -7.98 5.98 5.06
N PRO A 31 -8.49 6.42 6.23
CA PRO A 31 -8.06 7.65 6.89
C PRO A 31 -6.70 7.53 7.60
N ALA A 32 -6.01 6.38 7.45
CA ALA A 32 -4.68 6.10 7.97
C ALA A 32 -4.47 6.27 9.50
N PRO A 33 -5.37 5.77 10.37
CA PRO A 33 -5.18 5.86 11.82
C PRO A 33 -3.95 5.06 12.30
N CYS A 34 -3.56 4.02 11.56
CA CYS A 34 -2.36 3.22 11.83
C CYS A 34 -1.05 4.00 11.61
N GLU A 35 -1.05 5.01 10.73
CA GLU A 35 0.14 5.85 10.51
C GLU A 35 0.29 6.85 11.67
N ALA A 36 -0.82 7.41 12.14
CA ALA A 36 -0.83 8.28 13.34
C ALA A 36 -0.38 7.55 14.62
N ALA A 37 -0.75 6.27 14.76
CA ALA A 37 -0.38 5.42 15.90
C ALA A 37 1.02 4.78 15.79
N CYS A 38 1.77 5.07 14.73
CA CYS A 38 3.09 4.47 14.53
C CYS A 38 4.07 4.95 15.61
N THR A 39 4.78 4.04 16.29
CA THR A 39 5.77 4.40 17.31
C THR A 39 6.93 5.23 16.74
N LEU A 40 7.24 5.04 15.44
CA LEU A 40 8.22 5.86 14.74
C LEU A 40 7.82 7.34 14.67
N ASN A 41 6.50 7.64 14.70
CA ASN A 41 5.96 9.00 14.64
C ASN A 41 6.39 9.90 15.83
N LEU A 42 6.98 9.30 16.88
CA LEU A 42 7.53 10.04 18.02
C LEU A 42 8.88 10.71 17.71
N TYR A 43 9.63 10.18 16.75
CA TYR A 43 11.01 10.59 16.47
C TYR A 43 11.30 10.84 14.99
N GLU A 44 10.57 10.20 14.07
CA GLU A 44 10.79 10.23 12.62
C GLU A 44 9.46 10.15 11.84
N GLU A 45 9.53 10.16 10.49
CA GLU A 45 8.34 9.98 9.64
C GLU A 45 7.71 8.59 9.86
N PRO A 46 6.40 8.50 10.12
CA PRO A 46 5.73 7.24 10.33
C PRO A 46 5.70 6.40 9.06
N VAL A 47 5.65 5.09 9.23
CA VAL A 47 5.61 4.20 8.08
C VAL A 47 4.25 4.30 7.38
N SER A 48 4.25 4.70 6.10
CA SER A 48 3.02 4.86 5.32
C SER A 48 2.44 3.52 4.82
N ILE A 49 1.78 2.77 5.71
CA ILE A 49 1.13 1.49 5.41
C ILE A 49 0.10 1.64 4.29
N LYS A 50 -0.65 2.73 4.27
CA LYS A 50 -1.66 3.00 3.23
C LYS A 50 -1.00 3.07 1.86
N GLN A 51 0.08 3.84 1.75
CA GLN A 51 0.81 3.97 0.49
C GLN A 51 1.44 2.66 0.06
N LEU A 52 1.98 1.88 0.99
CA LEU A 52 2.58 0.59 0.67
C LEU A 52 1.54 -0.40 0.10
N ASN A 53 0.35 -0.46 0.70
CA ASN A 53 -0.72 -1.33 0.23
C ASN A 53 -1.17 -0.96 -1.19
N VAL A 54 -1.31 0.34 -1.47
CA VAL A 54 -1.59 0.81 -2.82
C VAL A 54 -0.45 0.41 -3.78
N GLN A 55 0.81 0.65 -3.40
CA GLN A 55 1.96 0.31 -4.25
C GLN A 55 2.07 -1.19 -4.58
N LEU A 56 1.86 -2.06 -3.58
CA LEU A 56 1.81 -3.51 -3.78
C LEU A 56 0.77 -3.86 -4.85
N LEU A 57 -0.41 -3.27 -4.76
CA LEU A 57 -1.50 -3.57 -5.66
C LEU A 57 -1.24 -3.09 -7.09
N ILE A 58 -0.65 -1.91 -7.27
CA ILE A 58 -0.15 -1.47 -8.59
C ILE A 58 0.84 -2.50 -9.16
N ARG A 59 1.81 -2.95 -8.34
CA ARG A 59 2.82 -3.93 -8.80
C ARG A 59 2.17 -5.22 -9.24
N VAL A 60 1.19 -5.72 -8.49
CA VAL A 60 0.42 -6.92 -8.83
C VAL A 60 -0.31 -6.73 -10.15
N LEU A 61 -1.03 -5.61 -10.31
CA LEU A 61 -1.81 -5.32 -11.52
C LEU A 61 -0.91 -5.16 -12.76
N MET A 62 0.25 -4.50 -12.63
CA MET A 62 1.25 -4.41 -13.70
C MET A 62 1.79 -5.78 -14.09
N LYS A 63 2.09 -6.65 -13.11
CA LYS A 63 2.54 -8.02 -13.36
C LYS A 63 1.45 -8.91 -13.96
N ALA A 64 0.18 -8.61 -13.68
CA ALA A 64 -0.97 -9.25 -14.31
C ALA A 64 -1.24 -8.75 -15.74
N GLY A 65 -0.43 -7.82 -16.27
CA GLY A 65 -0.57 -7.30 -17.64
C GLY A 65 -1.67 -6.25 -17.81
N LEU A 66 -2.25 -5.73 -16.71
CA LEU A 66 -3.29 -4.71 -16.77
C LEU A 66 -2.64 -3.33 -16.91
N ASN A 67 -3.00 -2.60 -17.96
CA ASN A 67 -2.46 -1.27 -18.23
C ASN A 67 -3.24 -0.21 -17.42
N LEU A 68 -2.63 0.23 -16.32
CA LEU A 68 -3.26 1.07 -15.29
C LEU A 68 -3.31 2.57 -15.65
N LYS A 69 -3.73 2.93 -16.87
CA LYS A 69 -3.89 4.34 -17.29
C LYS A 69 -4.88 5.13 -16.42
N SER A 70 -5.85 4.46 -15.79
CA SER A 70 -6.83 5.06 -14.86
C SER A 70 -6.31 5.22 -13.44
N LEU A 71 -5.21 4.56 -13.10
CA LEU A 71 -4.53 4.66 -11.81
C LEU A 71 -3.50 5.79 -11.88
N LYS A 72 -3.93 7.02 -12.19
CA LYS A 72 -3.13 8.23 -11.98
C LYS A 72 -2.95 8.44 -10.48
N ILE A 73 -2.14 7.59 -9.87
CA ILE A 73 -1.69 7.75 -8.51
C ILE A 73 -0.86 9.00 -8.53
N LYS A 74 -1.27 9.97 -7.72
CA LYS A 74 -0.52 11.19 -7.41
C LYS A 74 0.79 10.80 -6.70
N LEU A 75 1.70 10.16 -7.42
CA LEU A 75 3.06 9.78 -7.00
C LEU A 75 3.93 11.01 -6.67
N GLY A 76 3.44 12.22 -6.96
CA GLY A 76 4.17 13.48 -6.75
C GLY A 76 3.60 14.41 -5.67
N LYS A 77 2.57 14.01 -4.91
CA LYS A 77 2.19 14.78 -3.71
C LYS A 77 2.58 13.98 -2.49
N LYS A 78 3.57 14.48 -1.73
CA LYS A 78 3.74 14.14 -0.32
C LYS A 78 2.39 14.44 0.35
N PHE A 79 1.59 13.40 0.52
CA PHE A 79 0.43 13.47 1.39
C PHE A 79 0.97 13.16 2.76
N GLN A 80 1.14 14.24 3.51
CA GLN A 80 1.43 14.29 4.93
C GLN A 80 0.31 13.62 5.73
#